data_AF-A0A257WUQ2-F1
#
_entry.id   AF-A0A257WUQ2-F1
#
_cell.length_a   1.000
_cell.length_b   1.000
_cell.length_c   1.000
_cell.angle_alpha   90.00
_cell.angle_beta   90.00
_cell.angle_gamma   90.00
#
_symmetry.space_group_name_H-M   'P 1'
#
loop_
_entity.id
_entity.type
_entity.pdbx_description
1 polymer ?
#
loop_
_entity_poly.entity_id
_entity_poly.type
_entity_poly.pdbx_seq_one_letter_code
_entity_poly.pdbx_strand_id
1 'polypeptide(L)'
;ALKPSPRTWLSARKITLFQRKPGSAFGAGLSKTRGWANMQEVVRRGVAMIGDVVYGHISPEGLHVRVGGVPQLIAADTFVLCIGQEPQAGIVSSLAAKQMPYSLVGGARDAAGLDAVRAIEEGTRAALTI
;
A
#
# COMPACT_ATOMS: atom_id res chain seq x y z
N ALA A 1 4.78 2.51 40.47
CA ALA A 1 4.52 2.72 39.03
C ALA A 1 3.68 1.55 38.51
N LEU A 2 2.55 1.83 37.86
CA LEU A 2 1.73 0.80 37.21
C LEU A 2 2.58 0.15 36.10
N LYS A 3 3.01 -1.09 36.30
CA LYS A 3 3.60 -1.89 35.22
C LYS A 3 2.46 -2.19 34.23
N PRO A 4 2.54 -1.75 32.97
CA PRO A 4 1.54 -2.17 31.99
C PRO A 4 1.59 -3.70 31.90
N SER A 5 0.42 -4.34 32.05
CA SER A 5 0.28 -5.77 31.79
C SER A 5 0.77 -6.06 30.38
N PRO A 6 1.53 -7.14 30.13
CA PRO A 6 1.93 -7.52 28.78
C PRO A 6 0.69 -7.96 27.99
N ARG A 7 -0.05 -7.01 27.42
CA ARG A 7 -1.14 -7.31 26.51
C ARG A 7 -0.54 -7.52 25.13
N THR A 8 -0.27 -8.76 24.80
CA THR A 8 -0.18 -9.21 23.41
C THR A 8 -1.59 -9.10 22.82
N TRP A 9 -1.89 -7.96 22.22
CA TRP A 9 -3.10 -7.78 21.43
C TRP A 9 -2.94 -8.52 20.11
N LEU A 10 -3.06 -9.85 20.14
CA LEU A 10 -2.97 -10.66 18.94
C LEU A 10 -4.05 -10.24 17.95
N SER A 11 -3.71 -10.27 16.66
CA SER A 11 -4.71 -10.09 15.61
C SER A 11 -5.76 -11.21 15.71
N ALA A 12 -7.04 -10.86 15.60
CA ALA A 12 -8.13 -11.84 15.52
C ALA A 12 -8.03 -12.73 14.26
N ARG A 13 -7.20 -12.35 13.29
CA ARG A 13 -6.91 -13.10 12.06
C ARG A 13 -5.42 -13.41 11.95
N LYS A 14 -5.09 -14.55 11.35
CA LYS A 14 -3.73 -14.83 10.90
C LYS A 14 -3.45 -14.01 9.64
N ILE A 15 -2.55 -13.04 9.75
CA ILE A 15 -2.19 -12.14 8.64
C ILE A 15 -0.74 -12.40 8.26
N THR A 16 -0.49 -12.44 6.96
CA THR A 16 0.87 -12.48 6.40
C THR A 16 1.00 -11.41 5.33
N LEU A 17 2.01 -10.55 5.45
CA LEU A 17 2.35 -9.55 4.46
C LEU A 17 3.39 -10.11 3.49
N PHE A 18 3.21 -9.85 2.20
CA PHE A 18 4.12 -10.28 1.15
C PHE A 18 4.65 -9.06 0.40
N GLN A 19 5.92 -9.06 0.00
CA GLN A 19 6.47 -8.03 -0.88
C GLN A 19 7.49 -8.58 -1.87
N ARG A 20 7.56 -7.96 -3.05
CA ARG A 20 8.48 -8.34 -4.14
C ARG A 20 9.92 -7.86 -3.93
N LYS A 21 10.12 -6.78 -3.17
CA LYS A 21 11.41 -6.08 -3.11
C LYS A 21 12.45 -6.97 -2.40
N PRO A 22 13.52 -7.41 -3.10
CA PRO A 22 14.59 -8.17 -2.47
C PRO A 22 15.38 -7.27 -1.53
N GLY A 23 15.80 -7.81 -0.37
CA GLY A 23 16.68 -7.11 0.59
C GLY A 23 16.08 -5.86 1.27
N SER A 24 14.83 -5.48 0.97
CA SER A 24 14.17 -4.32 1.58
C SER A 24 13.43 -4.74 2.86
N ALA A 25 13.59 -3.99 3.95
CA ALA A 25 12.78 -4.19 5.15
C ALA A 25 11.33 -3.76 4.89
N PHE A 26 10.37 -4.47 5.48
CA PHE A 26 8.98 -4.04 5.47
C PHE A 26 8.86 -2.67 6.16
N GLY A 27 8.10 -1.76 5.53
CA GLY A 27 7.91 -0.42 6.03
C GLY A 27 9.09 0.53 5.83
N ALA A 28 10.15 0.16 5.09
CA ALA A 28 11.32 1.02 4.85
C ALA A 28 10.97 2.39 4.20
N GLY A 29 9.86 2.48 3.47
CA GLY A 29 9.36 3.73 2.87
C GLY A 29 8.36 4.51 3.72
N LEU A 30 8.08 4.08 4.96
CA LEU A 30 7.14 4.78 5.83
C LEU A 30 7.76 6.06 6.42
N SER A 31 6.91 6.90 7.01
CA SER A 31 7.35 8.16 7.62
C SER A 31 8.39 7.93 8.73
N LYS A 32 9.40 8.80 8.80
CA LYS A 32 10.49 8.68 9.80
C LYS A 32 9.97 8.77 11.25
N THR A 33 8.91 9.54 11.48
CA THR A 33 8.41 9.86 12.83
C THR A 33 7.42 8.84 13.36
N ARG A 34 6.62 8.18 12.50
CA ARG A 34 5.59 7.21 12.91
C ARG A 34 5.72 5.83 12.28
N GLY A 35 6.47 5.69 11.19
CA GLY A 35 6.63 4.42 10.47
C GLY A 35 7.16 3.30 11.35
N TRP A 36 8.14 3.59 12.20
CA TRP A 36 8.70 2.61 13.14
C TRP A 36 7.65 2.11 14.15
N ALA A 37 6.79 3.00 14.66
CA ALA A 37 5.77 2.67 15.64
C ALA A 37 4.68 1.80 15.01
N ASN A 38 4.26 2.11 13.79
CA ASN A 38 3.33 1.30 13.02
C ASN A 38 3.90 -0.11 12.76
N MET A 39 5.16 -0.20 12.36
CA MET A 39 5.81 -1.51 12.15
C MET A 39 5.93 -2.31 13.45
N GLN A 40 6.24 -1.68 14.57
CA GLN A 40 6.26 -2.37 15.87
C GLN A 40 4.89 -2.92 16.25
N GLU A 41 3.81 -2.18 16.00
CA GLU A 41 2.45 -2.66 16.27
C GLU A 41 2.10 -3.88 15.42
N VAL A 42 2.46 -3.86 14.13
CA VAL A 42 2.26 -5.01 13.23
C VAL A 42 3.01 -6.25 13.74
N VAL A 43 4.26 -6.10 14.19
CA VAL A 43 5.05 -7.19 14.78
C VAL A 43 4.42 -7.68 16.09
N ARG A 44 4.01 -6.78 16.98
CA ARG A 44 3.36 -7.12 18.26
C ARG A 44 2.06 -7.90 18.09
N ARG A 45 1.35 -7.68 16.98
CA ARG A 45 0.13 -8.40 16.59
C ARG A 45 0.39 -9.80 16.02
N GLY A 46 1.66 -10.19 15.85
CA GLY A 46 2.06 -11.49 15.33
C GLY A 46 1.90 -11.63 13.81
N VAL A 47 1.91 -10.52 13.07
CA VAL A 47 1.82 -10.55 11.61
C VAL A 47 3.12 -11.08 11.02
N ALA A 48 3.04 -12.16 10.26
CA ALA A 48 4.18 -12.69 9.52
C ALA A 48 4.49 -11.81 8.30
N MET A 49 5.75 -11.73 7.90
CA MET A 49 6.19 -10.92 6.77
C MET A 49 7.17 -11.72 5.92
N ILE A 50 6.86 -11.84 4.63
CA ILE A 50 7.66 -12.62 3.68
C ILE A 50 8.07 -11.70 2.53
N GLY A 51 9.37 -11.39 2.47
CA GLY A 51 9.96 -10.59 1.40
C GLY A 51 10.44 -11.45 0.24
N ASP A 52 10.98 -10.80 -0.79
CA ASP A 52 11.56 -11.45 -1.96
C ASP A 52 10.61 -12.48 -2.63
N VAL A 53 9.35 -12.07 -2.78
CA VAL A 53 8.28 -12.91 -3.32
C VAL A 53 8.10 -12.65 -4.80
N VAL A 54 8.15 -13.71 -5.60
CA VAL A 54 7.71 -13.71 -7.00
C VAL A 54 6.30 -14.29 -7.06
N TYR A 55 5.31 -13.46 -7.39
CA TYR A 55 3.93 -13.91 -7.54
C TYR A 55 3.71 -14.64 -8.86
N GLY A 56 3.05 -15.79 -8.80
CA GLY A 56 2.56 -16.51 -9.96
C GLY A 56 1.10 -16.15 -10.23
N HIS A 57 0.20 -17.09 -9.97
CA HIS A 57 -1.23 -16.94 -10.21
C HIS A 57 -2.04 -17.34 -8.97
N ILE A 58 -3.30 -16.89 -8.92
CA ILE A 58 -4.28 -17.36 -7.95
C ILE A 58 -5.05 -18.52 -8.59
N SER A 59 -5.22 -19.58 -7.81
CA SER A 59 -5.95 -20.81 -8.16
C SER A 59 -6.99 -21.10 -7.07
N PRO A 60 -7.94 -22.02 -7.29
CA PRO A 60 -8.87 -22.45 -6.24
C PRO A 60 -8.17 -22.93 -4.95
N GLU A 61 -6.96 -23.47 -5.05
CA GLU A 61 -6.17 -23.97 -3.93
C GLU A 61 -5.41 -22.86 -3.18
N GLY A 62 -5.26 -21.67 -3.79
CA GLY A 62 -4.58 -20.52 -3.21
C GLY A 62 -3.66 -19.78 -4.18
N LEU A 63 -2.78 -18.95 -3.62
CA LEU A 63 -1.82 -18.13 -4.37
C LEU A 63 -0.50 -18.89 -4.54
N HIS A 64 -0.12 -19.13 -5.81
CA HIS A 64 1.16 -19.70 -6.16
C HIS A 64 2.24 -18.62 -6.17
N VAL A 65 3.33 -18.83 -5.44
CA VAL A 65 4.47 -17.92 -5.38
C VAL A 65 5.80 -18.67 -5.46
N ARG A 66 6.90 -17.94 -5.66
CA ARG A 66 8.24 -18.41 -5.34
C ARG A 66 8.86 -17.49 -4.29
N VAL A 67 9.46 -18.07 -3.26
CA VAL A 67 10.19 -17.34 -2.21
C VAL A 67 11.62 -17.85 -2.21
N GLY A 68 12.60 -16.97 -2.47
CA GLY A 68 13.99 -17.39 -2.65
C GLY A 68 14.17 -18.44 -3.76
N GLY A 69 13.36 -18.36 -4.82
CA GLY A 69 13.36 -19.32 -5.94
C GLY A 69 12.58 -20.62 -5.69
N VAL A 70 12.16 -20.90 -4.45
CA VAL A 70 11.43 -22.13 -4.10
C VAL A 70 9.92 -21.94 -4.31
N PRO A 71 9.24 -22.78 -5.13
CA PRO A 71 7.79 -22.73 -5.29
C PRO A 71 7.05 -23.00 -3.98
N GLN A 72 6.02 -22.20 -3.70
CA GLN A 72 5.15 -22.34 -2.54
C GLN A 72 3.70 -22.04 -2.92
N LEU A 73 2.77 -22.76 -2.30
CA LEU A 73 1.34 -22.48 -2.36
C LEU A 73 0.91 -21.82 -1.05
N ILE A 74 0.36 -20.62 -1.13
CA ILE A 74 -0.18 -19.88 0.00
C ILE A 74 -1.69 -20.08 0.02
N ALA A 75 -2.18 -20.89 0.95
CA ALA A 75 -3.60 -21.01 1.23
C ALA A 75 -4.04 -19.89 2.19
N ALA A 76 -5.08 -19.14 1.82
CA ALA A 76 -5.68 -18.11 2.65
C ALA A 76 -7.16 -17.93 2.28
N ASP A 77 -7.98 -17.55 3.27
CA ASP A 77 -9.40 -17.26 3.05
C ASP A 77 -9.61 -15.96 2.26
N THR A 78 -8.63 -15.05 2.29
CA THR A 78 -8.73 -13.73 1.67
C THR A 78 -7.37 -13.24 1.23
N PHE A 79 -7.29 -12.81 -0.03
CA PHE A 79 -6.15 -12.07 -0.56
C PHE A 79 -6.51 -10.58 -0.67
N VAL A 80 -5.72 -9.73 -0.02
CA VAL A 80 -5.88 -8.27 -0.09
C VAL A 80 -4.77 -7.70 -0.98
N LEU A 81 -5.14 -7.09 -2.09
CA LEU A 81 -4.20 -6.56 -3.08
C LEU A 81 -3.86 -5.10 -2.80
N CYS A 82 -2.77 -4.86 -2.07
CA CYS A 82 -2.21 -3.53 -1.82
C CYS A 82 -1.05 -3.23 -2.78
N ILE A 83 -1.32 -3.20 -4.09
CA ILE A 83 -0.28 -3.24 -5.15
C ILE A 83 0.04 -1.89 -5.80
N GLY A 84 -0.40 -0.78 -5.18
CA GLY A 84 -0.23 0.57 -5.72
C GLY A 84 -1.53 1.13 -6.28
N GLN A 85 -1.42 2.26 -6.96
CA GLN A 85 -2.53 3.03 -7.50
C GLN A 85 -2.17 3.53 -8.89
N GLU A 86 -3.18 3.70 -9.75
CA GLU A 86 -3.06 4.30 -11.08
C GLU A 86 -3.86 5.60 -11.12
N PRO A 87 -3.44 6.60 -11.93
CA PRO A 87 -4.23 7.81 -12.09
C PRO A 87 -5.61 7.52 -12.65
N GLN A 88 -6.65 8.04 -11.98
CA GLN A 88 -8.02 8.00 -12.48
C GLN A 88 -8.39 9.36 -13.06
N ALA A 89 -8.29 9.49 -14.38
CA ALA A 89 -8.52 10.73 -15.11
C ALA A 89 -9.50 10.56 -16.28
N GLY A 90 -10.41 9.57 -16.23
CA GLY A 90 -11.30 9.22 -17.34
C GLY A 90 -12.17 10.37 -17.89
N ILE A 91 -12.47 11.39 -17.09
CA ILE A 91 -13.28 12.55 -17.52
C ILE A 91 -12.52 13.53 -18.45
N VAL A 92 -11.18 13.47 -18.47
CA VAL A 92 -10.33 14.46 -19.17
C VAL A 92 -10.62 14.51 -20.66
N SER A 93 -10.77 13.36 -21.32
CA SER A 93 -11.07 13.29 -22.76
C SER A 93 -12.39 14.00 -23.09
N SER A 94 -13.40 13.86 -22.23
CA SER A 94 -14.72 14.48 -22.41
C SER A 94 -14.67 16.00 -22.20
N LEU A 95 -13.87 16.49 -21.26
CA LEU A 95 -13.67 17.93 -21.04
C LEU A 95 -12.88 18.56 -22.18
N ALA A 96 -11.81 17.88 -22.63
CA ALA A 96 -10.99 18.33 -23.75
C ALA A 96 -11.81 18.42 -25.06
N ALA A 97 -12.66 17.43 -25.34
CA ALA A 97 -13.55 17.44 -26.52
C ALA A 97 -14.52 18.63 -26.52
N LYS A 98 -14.91 19.12 -25.33
CA LYS A 98 -15.76 20.30 -25.15
C LYS A 98 -14.98 21.60 -25.02
N GLN A 99 -13.65 21.56 -25.14
CA GLN A 99 -12.75 22.70 -24.91
C GLN A 99 -12.98 23.38 -23.55
N MET A 100 -13.43 22.61 -22.55
CA MET A 100 -13.63 23.12 -21.21
C MET A 100 -12.27 23.24 -20.51
N PRO A 101 -11.92 24.40 -19.93
CA PRO A 101 -10.67 24.53 -19.18
C PRO A 101 -10.73 23.68 -17.91
N TYR A 102 -9.62 23.02 -17.59
CA TYR A 102 -9.49 22.22 -16.38
C TYR A 102 -8.05 22.21 -15.89
N SER A 103 -7.88 21.90 -14.60
CA SER A 103 -6.59 21.62 -13.96
C SER A 103 -6.63 20.21 -13.38
N LEU A 104 -5.59 19.43 -13.63
CA LEU A 104 -5.41 18.11 -13.00
C LEU A 104 -4.52 18.25 -11.76
N VAL A 105 -5.00 17.71 -10.64
CA VAL A 105 -4.30 17.74 -9.35
C VAL A 105 -4.40 16.39 -8.64
N GLY A 106 -3.49 16.13 -7.72
CA GLY A 106 -3.48 14.95 -6.86
C GLY A 106 -3.40 13.65 -7.66
N GLY A 107 -4.15 12.64 -7.25
CA GLY A 107 -4.06 11.30 -7.83
C GLY A 107 -4.53 11.20 -9.27
N ALA A 108 -5.41 12.10 -9.70
CA ALA A 108 -5.80 12.17 -11.11
C ALA A 108 -4.67 12.68 -12.01
N ARG A 109 -3.74 13.48 -11.45
CA ARG A 109 -2.53 13.96 -12.14
C ARG A 109 -1.41 12.92 -12.10
N ASP A 110 -1.08 12.46 -10.90
CA ASP A 110 -0.06 11.44 -10.65
C ASP A 110 -0.38 10.68 -9.36
N ALA A 111 -0.65 9.37 -9.49
CA ALA A 111 -0.93 8.47 -8.37
C ALA A 111 0.35 7.88 -7.75
N ALA A 112 1.50 7.98 -8.42
CA ALA A 112 2.74 7.40 -7.94
C ALA A 112 3.21 8.12 -6.66
N GLY A 113 3.19 7.38 -5.54
CA GLY A 113 3.58 7.91 -4.23
C GLY A 113 2.72 9.10 -3.78
N LEU A 114 1.49 9.21 -4.28
CA LEU A 114 0.59 10.28 -3.87
C LEU A 114 0.27 10.14 -2.38
N ASP A 115 0.42 11.25 -1.66
CA ASP A 115 -0.16 11.43 -0.33
C ASP A 115 -1.10 12.63 -0.32
N ALA A 116 -1.84 12.77 0.78
CA ALA A 116 -2.78 13.86 0.96
C ALA A 116 -2.09 15.23 0.96
N VAL A 117 -0.83 15.32 1.40
CA VAL A 117 -0.08 16.58 1.46
C VAL A 117 0.16 17.11 0.05
N ARG A 118 0.67 16.26 -0.85
CA ARG A 118 0.88 16.63 -2.26
C ARG A 118 -0.43 16.98 -2.94
N ALA A 119 -1.48 16.18 -2.74
CA ALA A 119 -2.80 16.45 -3.33
C ALA A 119 -3.36 17.83 -2.91
N ILE A 120 -3.25 18.18 -1.63
CA ILE A 120 -3.70 19.47 -1.10
C ILE A 120 -2.84 20.63 -1.62
N GLU A 121 -1.52 20.45 -1.68
CA GLU A 121 -0.61 21.47 -2.22
C GLU A 121 -0.96 21.77 -3.69
N GLU A 122 -1.09 20.74 -4.51
CA GLU A 122 -1.42 20.89 -5.93
C GLU A 122 -2.78 21.56 -6.13
N GLY A 123 -3.80 21.16 -5.37
CA GLY A 123 -5.12 21.79 -5.37
C GLY A 123 -5.06 23.27 -5.00
N THR A 124 -4.31 23.60 -3.94
CA THR A 124 -4.11 24.99 -3.49
C THR A 124 -3.43 25.83 -4.57
N ARG A 125 -2.35 25.33 -5.17
CA ARG A 125 -1.66 26.04 -6.25
C ARG A 125 -2.54 26.25 -7.46
N ALA A 126 -3.30 25.22 -7.87
CA ALA A 126 -4.23 25.33 -8.99
C ALA A 126 -5.30 26.41 -8.74
N ALA A 127 -5.84 26.49 -7.52
CA ALA A 127 -6.82 27.50 -7.15
C ALA A 127 -6.27 28.94 -7.19
N LEU A 128 -5.00 29.13 -6.85
CA LEU A 128 -4.34 30.45 -6.88
C LEU A 128 -4.00 30.95 -8.29
N THR A 129 -4.16 30.11 -9.31
CA THR A 129 -3.89 30.45 -10.73
C THR A 129 -5.15 30.67 -11.56
N ILE A 130 -6.34 30.54 -10.95
CA ILE A 130 -7.64 30.83 -11.56
C ILE A 130 -7.93 32.32 -11.41
#